data_AF-A0A2R5GJV4-F1
#
_entry.id   AF-A0A2R5GJV4-F1
#
_cell.length_a   1.000
_cell.length_b   1.000
_cell.length_c   1.000
_cell.angle_alpha   90.00
_cell.angle_beta   90.00
_cell.angle_gamma   90.00
#
_symmetry.space_group_name_H-M   'P 1'
#
loop_
_entity.id
_entity.type
_entity.pdbx_description
1 polymer ?
#
loop_
_entity_poly.entity_id
_entity_poly.type
_entity_poly.pdbx_seq_one_letter_code
_entity_poly.pdbx_strand_id
1 'polypeptide(L)' 'MSSSSALNESVIEPLVKFAKDSKQLVAKCTKPDRKEFEATAKSVAMGFLVIGMIGFFVKLIHIPINNILIGS' A
#
# COMPACT_ATOMS: atom_id res chain seq x y z
N MET A 1 -7.05 -43.96 -3.64
CA MET A 1 -7.36 -42.73 -4.40
C MET A 1 -8.54 -41.97 -3.78
N SER A 2 -8.53 -41.75 -2.44
CA SER A 2 -9.67 -41.17 -1.68
C SER A 2 -9.29 -39.96 -0.82
N SER A 3 -7.99 -39.67 -0.64
CA SER A 3 -7.54 -38.60 0.28
C SER A 3 -7.47 -37.20 -0.34
N SER A 4 -7.27 -37.07 -1.65
CA SER A 4 -7.04 -35.76 -2.29
C SER A 4 -8.33 -34.96 -2.52
N SER A 5 -9.47 -35.61 -2.73
CA SER A 5 -10.77 -34.94 -2.92
C SER A 5 -11.33 -34.35 -1.62
N ALA A 6 -11.03 -34.96 -0.47
CA ALA A 6 -11.45 -34.44 0.83
C ALA A 6 -10.78 -33.10 1.18
N LEU A 7 -9.51 -32.92 0.81
CA LEU A 7 -8.81 -31.63 0.94
C LEU A 7 -9.38 -30.58 -0.01
N ASN A 8 -9.74 -30.98 -1.23
CA ASN A 8 -10.34 -30.08 -2.20
C ASN A 8 -11.70 -29.57 -1.69
N GLU A 9 -12.57 -30.44 -1.18
CA GLU A 9 -13.89 -30.01 -0.69
C GLU A 9 -13.80 -29.17 0.60
N SER A 10 -12.89 -29.52 1.51
CA SER A 10 -12.71 -28.79 2.77
C SER A 10 -11.94 -27.46 2.66
N VAL A 11 -11.15 -27.24 1.59
CA VAL A 11 -10.35 -26.01 1.40
C VAL A 11 -10.83 -25.17 0.23
N ILE A 12 -11.19 -25.76 -0.92
CA ILE A 12 -11.59 -25.02 -2.12
C ILE A 12 -12.97 -24.38 -1.91
N GLU A 13 -13.91 -25.10 -1.32
CA GLU A 13 -15.28 -24.62 -1.12
C GLU A 13 -15.38 -23.38 -0.22
N PRO A 14 -14.71 -23.33 0.96
CA PRO A 14 -14.68 -22.10 1.75
C PRO A 14 -13.92 -20.95 1.05
N LEU A 15 -12.88 -21.24 0.25
CA LEU A 15 -12.17 -20.21 -0.52
C LEU A 15 -13.06 -19.60 -1.61
N VAL A 16 -13.80 -20.42 -2.34
CA VAL A 16 -14.73 -19.95 -3.39
C VAL A 16 -15.86 -19.12 -2.76
N LYS A 17 -16.39 -19.56 -1.62
CA LYS A 17 -17.38 -18.81 -0.86
C LYS A 17 -16.83 -17.47 -0.38
N PHE A 18 -15.63 -17.45 0.19
CA PHE A 18 -14.95 -16.23 0.63
C PHE A 18 -14.71 -15.24 -0.53
N ALA A 19 -14.27 -15.74 -1.69
CA ALA A 19 -14.06 -14.90 -2.87
C ALA A 19 -15.38 -14.28 -3.38
N LYS A 20 -16.48 -15.04 -3.33
CA LYS A 20 -17.82 -14.56 -3.68
C LYS A 20 -18.31 -13.50 -2.70
N ASP A 21 -18.15 -13.73 -1.40
CA ASP A 21 -18.57 -12.81 -0.35
C ASP A 21 -17.73 -11.52 -0.36
N SER A 22 -16.42 -11.63 -0.63
CA SER A 22 -15.51 -10.47 -0.79
C SER A 22 -15.94 -9.56 -1.94
N LYS A 23 -16.33 -10.13 -3.08
CA LYS A 23 -16.84 -9.34 -4.23
C LYS A 23 -18.15 -8.62 -3.88
N GLN A 24 -19.06 -9.30 -3.18
CA GLN A 24 -20.31 -8.66 -2.72
C GLN A 24 -20.05 -7.53 -1.72
N LEU A 25 -19.07 -7.69 -0.83
CA LEU A 25 -18.71 -6.67 0.14
C LEU A 25 -18.17 -5.42 -0.55
N VAL A 26 -17.21 -5.56 -1.47
CA VAL A 26 -16.63 -4.43 -2.22
C VAL A 26 -17.68 -3.73 -3.09
N ALA A 27 -18.69 -4.46 -3.58
CA ALA A 27 -19.80 -3.88 -4.32
C ALA A 27 -20.78 -3.08 -3.43
N LYS A 28 -20.91 -3.45 -2.15
CA LYS A 28 -21.72 -2.72 -1.15
C LYS A 28 -21.00 -1.52 -0.55
N CYS A 29 -19.67 -1.48 -0.60
CA CYS A 29 -18.90 -0.33 -0.13
C CYS A 29 -19.24 0.93 -0.96
N THR A 30 -19.43 2.06 -0.28
CA THR A 30 -19.54 3.36 -0.94
C THR A 30 -18.19 3.68 -1.57
N LYS A 31 -18.15 3.79 -2.90
CA LYS A 31 -16.94 4.18 -3.61
C LYS A 31 -16.74 5.68 -3.44
N PRO A 32 -15.51 6.14 -3.17
CA PRO A 32 -15.24 7.56 -3.01
C PRO A 32 -15.59 8.28 -4.31
N ASP A 33 -16.25 9.43 -4.18
CA ASP A 33 -16.53 10.29 -5.33
C ASP A 33 -15.25 10.96 -5.84
N ARG A 34 -15.26 11.44 -7.09
CA ARG A 34 -14.11 12.12 -7.70
C ARG A 34 -13.61 13.28 -6.85
N LYS A 35 -14.51 14.04 -6.22
CA LYS A 35 -14.16 15.17 -5.35
C LYS A 35 -13.44 14.73 -4.08
N GLU A 36 -13.90 13.65 -3.45
CA GLU A 36 -13.30 13.11 -2.23
C GLU A 36 -11.91 12.51 -2.49
N PHE A 37 -11.77 11.83 -3.64
CA PHE A 37 -10.48 11.31 -4.08
C PHE A 37 -9.49 12.44 -4.37
N GLU A 38 -9.93 13.50 -5.05
CA GLU A 38 -9.08 14.66 -5.35
C GLU A 38 -8.63 15.39 -4.08
N ALA A 39 -9.52 15.59 -3.11
CA ALA A 39 -9.17 16.21 -1.82
C ALA A 39 -8.15 15.37 -1.03
N THR A 40 -8.33 14.06 -1.01
CA THR A 40 -7.40 13.12 -0.37
C THR A 40 -6.05 13.13 -1.10
N ALA A 41 -6.06 13.04 -2.43
CA ALA A 41 -4.86 13.03 -3.25
C ALA A 41 -4.04 14.32 -3.09
N LYS A 42 -4.71 15.49 -3.03
CA LYS A 42 -4.05 16.79 -2.78
C LYS A 42 -3.36 16.81 -1.41
N SER A 43 -4.03 16.34 -0.37
CA SER A 43 -3.49 16.28 0.99
C SER A 43 -2.26 15.36 1.06
N VAL A 44 -2.35 14.17 0.45
CA VAL A 44 -1.25 13.20 0.41
C VAL A 44 -0.08 13.73 -0.41
N ALA A 45 -0.34 14.38 -1.56
CA ALA A 45 0.69 14.96 -2.40
C ALA A 45 1.51 16.04 -1.66
N MET A 46 0.84 16.89 -0.87
CA MET A 46 1.53 17.88 -0.04
C MET A 46 2.40 17.22 1.03
N GLY A 47 1.90 16.18 1.71
CA GLY A 47 2.69 15.41 2.67
C GLY A 47 3.92 14.75 2.03
N PHE A 48 3.75 14.14 0.86
CA PHE A 48 4.85 13.52 0.11
C PHE A 48 5.91 14.55 -0.30
N LEU A 49 5.50 15.74 -0.74
CA LEU A 49 6.41 16.83 -1.10
C LEU A 49 7.26 17.25 0.11
N VAL A 50 6.64 17.44 1.28
CA VAL A 50 7.33 17.84 2.51
C VAL A 50 8.33 16.77 2.96
N ILE A 51 7.91 15.50 3.00
CA ILE A 51 8.77 14.39 3.40
C ILE A 51 9.95 14.25 2.42
N GLY A 52 9.69 14.36 1.11
CA GLY A 52 10.70 14.30 0.06
C GLY A 52 11.71 15.45 0.15
N MET A 53 11.23 16.67 0.38
CA MET A 53 12.07 17.85 0.57
C MET A 53 12.99 17.69 1.78
N ILE A 54 12.44 17.29 2.94
CA ILE A 54 13.24 17.10 4.17
C ILE A 54 14.33 16.06 3.93
N GLY A 55 14.01 14.92 3.31
CA GLY A 55 14.99 13.88 2.98
C GLY A 55 16.10 14.37 2.02
N PHE A 56 15.75 15.22 1.06
CA PHE A 56 16.73 15.83 0.15
C PHE A 56 17.72 16.73 0.88
N PHE A 57 17.24 17.61 1.77
CA PHE A 57 18.12 18.51 2.53
C PHE A 57 19.01 17.78 3.53
N VAL A 58 18.48 16.78 4.25
CA VAL A 58 19.27 15.93 5.15
C VAL A 58 20.41 15.26 4.39
N LYS A 59 20.11 14.69 3.21
CA LYS A 59 21.12 14.04 2.38
C LYS A 59 22.13 15.03 1.81
N LEU A 60 21.70 16.21 1.39
CA LEU A 60 22.57 17.28 0.90
C LEU A 60 23.59 17.73 1.94
N ILE A 61 23.19 17.84 3.21
CA ILE A 61 24.08 18.28 4.30
C ILE A 61 25.03 17.15 4.71
N HIS A 62 24.57 15.90 4.71
CA HIS A 62 25.39 14.78 5.16
C HIS A 62 26.49 14.38 4.14
N ILE A 63 26.29 14.58 2.83
CA ILE A 63 27.32 14.29 1.81
C ILE A 63 28.64 15.07 2.03
N PRO A 64 28.64 16.42 2.15
CA PRO A 64 29.86 17.18 2.38
C PRO A 64 30.45 16.92 3.77
N ILE A 65 29.61 16.72 4.80
CA ILE A 65 30.06 16.37 6.15
C ILE A 65 30.83 15.04 6.14
N ASN A 66 30.29 14.01 5.46
CA ASN A 66 30.98 12.74 5.33
C ASN A 66 32.26 12.87 4.49
N ASN A 67 32.25 13.69 3.44
CA ASN A 67 33.45 13.92 2.63
C ASN A 67 34.57 14.64 3.41
N ILE A 68 34.24 15.56 4.32
CA ILE A 68 35.22 16.25 5.18
C ILE A 68 35.71 15.34 6.32
N LEU A 69 34.83 14.54 6.93
CA LEU A 69 35.20 13.66 8.05
C LEU A 69 35.97 12.40 7.64
N ILE A 70 35.67 11.84 6.47
CA ILE A 70 36.32 10.62 5.96
C ILE A 70 37.51 10.94 5.05
N GLY A 71 37.58 12.17 4.52
CA GLY A 71 38.58 12.66 3.57
C GLY A 71 39.69 13.47 4.23
N SER A 72 40.30 12.89 5.26
CA SER A 72 41.66 13.19 5.76
C SER A 72 42.29 11.88 6.21
#